data_AF-A0A9W3SQT5-F1
#
_entry.id   AF-A0A9W3SQT5-F1
#
_cell.length_a   1.000
_cell.length_b   1.000
_cell.length_c   1.000
_cell.angle_alpha   90.00
_cell.angle_beta   90.00
_cell.angle_gamma   90.00
#
_symmetry.space_group_name_H-M   'P 1'
#
loop_
_entity.id
_entity.type
_entity.pdbx_description
1 polymer ?
#
loop_
_entity_poly.entity_id
_entity_poly.type
_entity_poly.pdbx_seq_one_letter_code
_entity_poly.pdbx_strand_id
1 'polypeptide(L)'
;MDKLEFEKRLNNIYNGAVTSVTRYINERATMCFHCDKCGAEFYNKAGYMIGKDHQKHICTMPYGDRTGKRLSRVSHSKVKPQKRKKNSVATGKQFYGMVINDYTPNEIAKELSISHWMVVDYFKAEGLI
;
A
#
# COMPACT_ATOMS: atom_id res chain seq x y z
N MET A 1 -8.75 3.56 25.26
CA MET A 1 -8.62 4.83 26.00
C MET A 1 -9.90 5.62 25.94
N ASP A 2 -10.26 6.27 27.04
CA ASP A 2 -11.36 7.24 27.11
C ASP A 2 -10.95 8.61 26.54
N LYS A 3 -11.93 9.44 26.16
CA LYS A 3 -11.69 10.79 25.60
C LYS A 3 -10.79 11.65 26.49
N LEU A 4 -11.09 11.69 27.79
CA LEU A 4 -10.39 12.54 28.74
C LEU A 4 -8.95 12.05 29.01
N GLU A 5 -8.74 10.74 28.93
CA GLU A 5 -7.42 10.13 29.01
C GLU A 5 -6.58 10.44 27.76
N PHE A 6 -7.20 10.38 26.58
CA PHE A 6 -6.57 10.74 25.31
C PHE A 6 -6.09 12.19 25.32
N GLU A 7 -6.94 13.14 25.71
CA GLU A 7 -6.60 14.57 25.76
C GLU A 7 -5.46 14.87 26.74
N LYS A 8 -5.44 14.21 27.92
CA LYS A 8 -4.32 14.33 28.87
C LYS A 8 -3.00 13.84 28.28
N ARG A 9 -3.01 12.66 27.64
CA ARG A 9 -1.81 12.10 27.00
C ARG A 9 -1.33 12.96 25.84
N LEU A 10 -2.24 13.50 25.03
CA LEU A 10 -1.91 14.42 23.95
C LEU A 10 -1.24 15.68 24.50
N ASN A 11 -1.82 16.30 25.54
CA ASN A 11 -1.27 17.48 26.18
C ASN A 11 0.12 17.23 26.79
N ASN A 12 0.35 16.06 27.41
CA ASN A 12 1.65 15.69 27.94
C ASN A 12 2.73 15.54 26.86
N ILE A 13 2.37 15.08 25.66
CA ILE A 13 3.32 14.85 24.56
C ILE A 13 3.67 16.17 23.84
N TYR A 14 2.68 17.02 23.61
CA TYR A 14 2.85 18.24 22.83
C TYR A 14 2.96 19.51 23.68
N ASN A 15 2.92 19.39 25.01
CA ASN A 15 2.87 20.50 25.97
C ASN A 15 1.76 21.51 25.64
N GLY A 16 0.57 20.99 25.29
CA GLY A 16 -0.59 21.79 24.90
C GLY A 16 -0.53 22.41 23.49
N ALA A 17 0.56 22.21 22.73
CA ALA A 17 0.72 22.81 21.40
C ALA A 17 -0.13 22.19 20.29
N VAL A 18 -0.77 21.04 20.55
CA VAL A 18 -1.63 20.34 19.59
C VAL A 18 -2.97 20.08 20.23
N THR A 19 -4.02 20.60 19.61
CA THR A 19 -5.41 20.47 20.07
C THR A 19 -6.21 19.64 19.06
N SER A 20 -7.16 18.84 19.55
CA SER A 20 -8.07 18.09 18.69
C SER A 20 -9.25 18.97 18.29
N VAL A 21 -9.42 19.22 16.99
CA VAL A 21 -10.56 19.98 16.46
C VAL A 21 -11.82 19.12 16.43
N THR A 22 -11.66 17.83 16.11
CA THR A 22 -12.76 16.86 16.07
C THR A 22 -12.85 16.05 17.36
N ARG A 23 -14.06 15.56 17.70
CA ARG A 23 -14.28 14.70 18.86
C ARG A 23 -13.52 13.36 18.72
N TYR A 24 -12.87 12.93 19.80
CA TYR A 24 -12.28 11.60 19.88
C TYR A 24 -13.34 10.49 19.87
N ILE A 25 -13.14 9.51 19.00
CA ILE A 25 -14.01 8.33 18.84
C ILE A 25 -13.28 7.08 19.34
N ASN A 26 -12.12 6.76 18.75
CA ASN A 26 -11.26 5.66 19.15
C ASN A 26 -9.83 5.88 18.61
N GLU A 27 -8.87 5.05 19.05
CA GLU A 27 -7.45 5.16 18.66
C GLU A 27 -7.20 4.96 17.15
N ARG A 28 -8.09 4.24 16.46
CA ARG A 28 -7.94 3.94 15.02
C ARG A 28 -8.58 5.00 14.12
N ALA A 29 -9.41 5.87 14.69
CA ALA A 29 -10.14 6.91 13.99
C ALA A 29 -9.20 8.02 13.55
N THR A 30 -9.40 8.48 12.31
CA THR A 30 -8.75 9.67 11.78
C THR A 30 -9.47 10.90 12.31
N MET A 31 -8.72 11.81 12.92
CA MET A 31 -9.21 13.05 13.52
C MET A 31 -8.45 14.24 12.94
N CYS A 32 -9.07 15.41 12.98
CA CYS A 32 -8.42 16.67 12.66
C CYS A 32 -7.77 17.25 13.92
N PHE A 33 -6.52 17.68 13.79
CA PHE A 33 -5.73 18.33 14.83
C PHE A 33 -5.26 19.70 14.33
N HIS A 34 -5.22 20.65 15.24
CA HIS A 34 -4.62 21.96 15.03
C HIS A 34 -3.35 22.05 15.88
N CYS A 35 -2.27 22.57 15.30
CA CYS A 35 -1.03 22.81 16.04
C CYS A 35 -0.71 24.30 16.11
N ASP A 36 -0.77 24.88 17.32
CA ASP A 36 -0.51 26.30 17.55
C ASP A 36 0.94 26.71 17.22
N LYS A 37 1.90 25.77 17.37
CA LYS A 37 3.32 26.03 17.10
C LYS A 37 3.62 26.25 15.61
N CYS A 38 2.91 25.56 14.72
CA CYS A 38 3.15 25.66 13.28
C CYS A 38 1.94 26.18 12.48
N GLY A 39 0.82 26.43 13.15
CA GLY A 39 -0.44 26.88 12.55
C GLY A 39 -1.09 25.87 11.61
N ALA A 40 -0.60 24.62 11.57
CA ALA A 40 -1.08 23.63 10.62
C ALA A 40 -2.28 22.86 11.16
N GLU A 41 -3.27 22.67 10.30
CA GLU A 41 -4.37 21.74 10.50
C GLU A 41 -4.10 20.47 9.70
N PHE A 42 -4.20 19.30 10.36
CA PHE A 42 -3.87 18.04 9.71
C PHE A 42 -4.73 16.88 10.23
N TYR A 43 -4.91 15.89 9.37
CA TYR A 43 -5.62 14.66 9.68
C TYR A 43 -4.64 13.56 10.07
N ASN A 44 -4.83 12.97 11.24
CA ASN A 44 -4.05 11.81 11.67
C ASN A 44 -4.89 10.86 12.51
N LYS A 45 -4.44 9.62 12.69
CA LYS A 45 -5.08 8.70 13.62
C LYS A 45 -4.79 9.12 15.05
N ALA A 46 -5.79 9.05 15.92
CA ALA A 46 -5.63 9.38 17.33
C ALA A 46 -4.48 8.60 17.98
N GLY A 47 -4.40 7.29 17.74
CA GLY A 47 -3.33 6.44 18.27
C GLY A 47 -1.92 6.80 17.75
N TYR A 48 -1.80 7.41 16.57
CA TYR A 48 -0.51 7.83 16.01
C TYR A 48 0.02 9.09 16.68
N MET A 49 -0.86 9.95 17.19
CA MET A 49 -0.47 11.14 17.94
C MET A 49 0.17 10.81 19.28
N ILE A 50 -0.22 9.70 19.90
CA ILE A 50 0.26 9.27 21.23
C ILE A 50 1.31 8.16 21.13
N GLY A 51 1.28 7.36 20.06
CA GLY A 51 2.09 6.16 19.90
C GLY A 51 3.55 6.42 19.52
N LYS A 52 3.98 5.91 18.37
CA LYS A 52 5.39 5.85 17.97
C LYS A 52 5.88 7.21 17.48
N ASP A 53 7.12 7.57 17.82
CA ASP A 53 7.68 8.90 17.52
C ASP A 53 7.70 9.27 16.04
N HIS A 54 7.88 8.30 15.15
CA HIS A 54 7.86 8.54 13.70
C HIS A 54 6.46 8.78 13.12
N GLN A 55 5.40 8.55 13.91
CA GLN A 55 4.00 8.75 13.52
C GLN A 55 3.41 10.03 14.13
N LYS A 56 4.12 10.60 15.11
CA LYS A 56 3.76 11.84 15.79
C LYS A 56 3.90 13.03 14.85
N HIS A 57 3.14 14.08 15.14
CA HIS A 57 3.29 15.35 14.46
C HIS A 57 4.64 15.98 14.80
N ILE A 58 5.37 16.43 13.78
CA ILE A 58 6.62 17.17 13.94
C ILE A 58 6.37 18.58 13.43
N CYS A 59 6.41 19.57 14.33
CA CYS A 59 6.28 20.97 13.97
C CYS A 59 7.40 21.37 12.99
N THR A 60 7.15 22.36 12.14
CA THR A 60 8.06 22.87 11.08
C THR A 60 8.13 22.04 9.80
N MET A 61 7.33 20.98 9.67
CA MET A 61 7.25 20.18 8.45
C MET A 61 5.83 20.13 7.90
N PRO A 62 5.38 21.18 7.19
CA PRO A 62 4.06 21.14 6.56
C PRO A 62 3.98 19.98 5.54
N TYR A 63 5.07 19.67 4.82
CA TYR A 63 5.14 18.55 3.84
C TYR A 63 6.59 18.08 3.54
N GLY A 64 7.37 17.59 4.52
CA GLY A 64 8.77 17.19 4.30
C GLY A 64 9.26 16.01 5.14
N ASP A 65 10.41 15.44 4.76
CA ASP A 65 11.16 14.44 5.54
C ASP A 65 11.94 15.11 6.68
N ARG A 66 12.36 14.38 7.73
CA ARG A 66 13.06 14.90 8.96
C ARG A 66 14.21 15.90 8.71
N THR A 67 14.70 16.01 7.49
CA THR A 67 15.72 16.97 7.02
C THR A 67 15.14 18.25 6.38
N GLY A 68 13.83 18.49 6.46
CA GLY A 68 13.16 19.67 5.89
C GLY A 68 13.03 19.65 4.37
N LYS A 69 13.40 18.56 3.68
CA LYS A 69 13.21 18.44 2.24
C LYS A 69 11.73 18.26 1.96
N ARG A 70 11.12 19.28 1.34
CA ARG A 70 9.74 19.21 0.82
C ARG A 70 9.66 18.00 -0.09
N LEU A 71 8.75 17.06 0.18
CA LEU A 71 8.46 15.98 -0.75
C LEU A 71 7.87 16.66 -2.00
N SER A 72 8.73 16.96 -2.97
CA SER A 72 8.42 17.76 -4.16
C SER A 72 7.31 17.15 -5.01
N ARG A 73 6.86 15.94 -4.67
CA ARG A 73 5.72 15.26 -5.26
C ARG A 73 5.03 14.45 -4.17
N VAL A 74 3.82 14.84 -3.77
CA VAL A 74 2.82 13.87 -3.31
C VAL A 74 2.42 13.11 -4.56
N SER A 75 3.30 12.22 -5.04
CA SER A 75 2.98 11.42 -6.20
C SER A 75 1.87 10.47 -5.78
N HIS A 76 0.73 10.49 -6.48
CA HIS A 76 -0.23 9.38 -6.56
C HIS A 76 0.40 8.08 -7.12
N SER A 77 1.73 7.95 -7.09
CA SER A 77 2.51 7.03 -7.91
C SER A 77 3.58 6.32 -7.09
N LYS A 78 3.20 5.69 -5.98
CA LYS A 78 3.99 4.58 -5.40
C LYS A 78 3.17 3.39 -4.90
N VAL A 79 1.95 3.20 -5.40
CA VAL A 79 1.60 1.84 -5.80
C VAL A 79 2.30 1.66 -7.13
N LYS A 80 3.56 1.17 -7.11
CA LYS A 80 4.09 0.57 -8.33
C LYS A 80 3.05 -0.50 -8.68
N PRO A 81 2.35 -0.45 -9.84
CA PRO A 81 1.59 -1.62 -10.26
C PRO A 81 2.61 -2.74 -10.22
N GLN A 82 2.34 -3.76 -9.43
CA GLN A 82 3.19 -4.93 -9.33
C GLN A 82 3.37 -5.39 -10.77
N LYS A 83 4.54 -5.12 -11.36
CA LYS A 83 4.84 -5.58 -12.71
C LYS A 83 4.71 -7.10 -12.59
N ARG A 84 3.61 -7.66 -13.09
CA ARG A 84 3.52 -9.10 -13.32
C ARG A 84 4.79 -9.43 -14.07
N LYS A 85 5.63 -10.30 -13.51
CA LYS A 85 6.77 -10.84 -14.24
C LYS A 85 6.19 -11.33 -15.57
N LYS A 86 6.51 -10.64 -16.67
CA LYS A 86 6.26 -11.21 -18.00
C LYS A 86 7.17 -12.42 -18.04
N ASN A 87 6.59 -13.60 -17.87
CA ASN A 87 7.28 -14.86 -18.15
C ASN A 87 7.80 -14.74 -19.59
N SER A 88 9.04 -15.16 -19.76
CA SER A 88 9.86 -15.01 -20.97
C SER A 88 9.07 -15.24 -22.26
N VAL A 89 9.20 -14.30 -23.20
CA VAL A 89 8.68 -14.38 -24.59
C VAL A 89 9.13 -15.68 -25.30
N ALA A 90 10.20 -16.32 -24.82
CA ALA A 90 10.71 -17.60 -25.32
C ALA A 90 9.72 -18.77 -25.19
N THR A 91 8.81 -18.76 -24.21
CA THR A 91 7.90 -19.89 -23.94
C THR A 91 6.75 -19.97 -24.96
N GLY A 92 6.37 -18.85 -25.58
CA GLY A 92 5.20 -18.81 -26.48
C GLY A 92 5.39 -19.60 -27.78
N LYS A 93 6.51 -19.41 -28.49
CA LYS A 93 6.79 -20.13 -29.73
C LYS A 93 6.94 -21.64 -29.52
N GLN A 94 7.56 -22.05 -28.41
CA GLN A 94 7.72 -23.45 -28.05
C GLN A 94 6.37 -24.10 -27.72
N PHE A 95 5.51 -23.39 -27.00
CA PHE A 95 4.14 -23.84 -26.71
C PHE A 95 3.34 -24.11 -28.00
N TYR A 96 3.29 -23.15 -28.93
CA TYR A 96 2.58 -23.36 -30.20
C TYR A 96 3.16 -24.51 -31.03
N GLY A 97 4.48 -24.69 -31.04
CA GLY A 97 5.12 -25.83 -31.70
C GLY A 97 4.68 -27.18 -31.13
N MET A 98 4.57 -27.28 -29.81
CA MET A 98 4.08 -28.51 -29.16
C MET A 98 2.59 -28.76 -29.43
N VAL A 99 1.77 -27.69 -29.49
CA VAL A 99 0.35 -27.82 -29.84
C VAL A 99 0.19 -28.33 -31.29
N ILE A 100 0.99 -27.84 -32.23
CA ILE A 100 0.95 -28.27 -33.64
C ILE A 100 1.42 -29.73 -33.81
N ASN A 101 2.32 -30.20 -32.93
CA ASN A 101 2.84 -31.57 -32.95
C ASN A 101 1.98 -32.56 -32.13
N ASP A 102 0.72 -32.23 -31.83
CA ASP A 102 -0.27 -33.07 -31.13
C ASP A 102 0.16 -33.56 -29.72
N TYR A 103 0.97 -32.78 -29.00
CA TYR A 103 1.32 -33.12 -27.61
C TYR A 103 0.12 -32.98 -26.66
N THR A 104 0.06 -33.84 -25.65
CA THR A 104 -1.02 -33.78 -24.65
C THR A 104 -0.85 -32.60 -23.70
N PRO A 105 -1.96 -32.06 -23.14
CA PRO A 105 -1.88 -30.97 -22.15
C PRO A 105 -1.03 -31.28 -20.91
N ASN A 106 -0.86 -32.57 -20.59
CA ASN A 106 0.00 -33.03 -19.49
C ASN A 106 1.49 -32.94 -19.84
N GLU A 107 1.87 -33.28 -21.07
CA GLU A 107 3.26 -33.24 -21.54
C GLU A 107 3.73 -31.80 -21.71
N ILE A 108 2.89 -30.93 -22.29
CA ILE A 108 3.18 -29.51 -22.47
C ILE A 108 3.41 -28.81 -21.11
N ALA A 109 2.61 -29.15 -20.11
CA ALA A 109 2.74 -28.59 -18.77
C ALA A 109 4.06 -28.99 -18.09
N LYS A 110 4.48 -30.26 -18.23
CA LYS A 110 5.74 -30.77 -17.69
C LYS A 110 6.95 -30.14 -18.37
N GLU A 111 6.95 -30.09 -19.70
CA GLU A 111 8.08 -29.63 -20.49
C GLU A 111 8.34 -28.12 -20.30
N LEU A 112 7.27 -27.31 -20.29
CA LEU A 112 7.39 -25.87 -20.14
C LEU A 112 7.31 -25.39 -18.69
N SER A 113 7.15 -26.31 -17.73
CA SER A 113 6.91 -25.99 -16.31
C SER A 113 5.77 -24.98 -16.12
N ILE A 114 4.71 -25.10 -16.94
CA ILE A 114 3.50 -24.28 -16.88
C ILE A 114 2.45 -25.02 -16.07
N SER A 115 1.58 -24.28 -15.39
CA SER A 115 0.47 -24.90 -14.66
C SER A 115 -0.50 -25.58 -15.63
N HIS A 116 -0.80 -26.86 -15.39
CA HIS A 116 -1.63 -27.69 -16.27
C HIS A 116 -3.01 -27.06 -16.59
N TRP A 117 -3.63 -26.40 -15.61
CA TRP A 117 -4.92 -25.74 -15.82
C TRP A 117 -4.86 -24.64 -16.88
N MET A 118 -3.73 -23.92 -17.01
CA MET A 118 -3.55 -22.89 -18.03
C MET A 118 -3.48 -23.47 -19.43
N VAL A 119 -2.91 -24.68 -19.56
CA VAL A 119 -2.83 -25.39 -20.84
C VAL A 119 -4.20 -25.91 -21.24
N VAL A 120 -4.94 -26.53 -20.31
CA VAL A 120 -6.30 -27.01 -20.57
C VAL A 120 -7.26 -25.88 -20.93
N ASP A 121 -7.14 -24.73 -20.27
CA ASP A 121 -7.93 -23.53 -20.57
C ASP A 121 -7.71 -23.05 -22.01
N TYR A 122 -6.47 -23.04 -22.48
CA TYR A 122 -6.13 -22.73 -23.87
C TYR A 122 -6.76 -23.74 -24.86
N PHE A 123 -6.62 -25.04 -24.59
CA PHE A 123 -7.19 -26.07 -25.47
C PHE A 123 -8.72 -25.98 -25.58
N LYS A 124 -9.41 -25.64 -24.47
CA LYS A 124 -10.85 -25.38 -24.47
C LYS A 124 -11.24 -24.12 -25.25
N ALA A 125 -10.45 -23.05 -25.11
CA ALA A 125 -10.70 -21.80 -25.82
C ALA A 125 -10.57 -21.96 -27.36
N GLU A 126 -9.64 -22.80 -27.80
CA GLU A 126 -9.40 -23.11 -29.22
C GLU A 126 -10.27 -24.28 -29.74
N GLY A 127 -11.06 -24.93 -28.88
CA GLY A 127 -11.94 -26.04 -29.26
C GLY A 127 -11.21 -27.34 -29.63
N LEU A 128 -9.99 -27.53 -29.12
CA LEU A 128 -9.19 -28.75 -29.30
C LEU A 128 -9.63 -29.89 -28.37
N ILE A 129 -10.36 -29.54 -27.29
CA ILE A 129 -10.97 -30.44 -26.28
C ILE A 129 -12.26 -29.77 -25.79
#